data_AF-A0A936C6G0-F1
#
_entry.id   AF-A0A936C6G0-F1
#
_cell.length_a   1.000
_cell.length_b   1.000
_cell.length_c   1.000
_cell.angle_alpha   90.00
_cell.angle_beta   90.00
_cell.angle_gamma   90.00
#
_symmetry.space_group_name_H-M   'P 1'
#
loop_
_entity.id
_entity.type
_entity.pdbx_description
1 polymer ?
#
loop_
_entity_poly.entity_id
_entity_poly.type
_entity_poly.pdbx_seq_one_letter_code
_entity_poly.pdbx_strand_id
1 'polypeptide(L)'
;MPTPPHDTTFRSFALALAAVPLVAACSPNPGDWVKARWEPMAALTQRCPNLEGTYTMAGGARPPMSQTIFGSYVTGGNRRFPWETMTIAGQGDDSLVLTLARSQRQRDAFRDAVFARGAYYEREYRRMHSPSVRWSSGFATMTDSAYGANLETLYLAPVRSYTLRRGEHHTCKGGWLRVDRVVHDPGPDRNNPRPDTVVGEVLLRKGWKGDLVAMAKVREAREFTVWCGDGCKGIPLGTWTARTWGRWRSSAVASDGPSPRPWAEPFEAPPLSRAPTAASTPPEAIADALRPMLPSGARLQTIERDGSGYRAQIASHSTTPMAALIASLRRSYRFRGERVLGISRAADGGWVMTLGIGDLWFDSPANPHDPTRAAWEALPAGVKLVGVQGGAARGLELTLVADRQSAIDDAVRAIAGQAAYEAVSLKSSIRSSVGDVVAIVYVRERPRR
;
A
#
# COMPACT_ATOMS: atom_id res chain seq x y z
N MET A 1 47.97 84.56 -34.24
CA MET A 1 47.43 84.19 -35.56
C MET A 1 48.56 83.54 -36.32
N PRO A 2 48.50 82.25 -36.71
CA PRO A 2 47.45 81.71 -37.58
C PRO A 2 46.95 80.28 -37.25
N THR A 3 45.79 79.92 -37.81
CA THR A 3 45.38 78.58 -38.27
C THR A 3 45.35 78.63 -39.82
N PRO A 4 45.31 77.53 -40.60
CA PRO A 4 45.10 76.11 -40.26
C PRO A 4 46.10 75.13 -40.95
N PRO A 5 45.95 73.80 -40.74
CA PRO A 5 46.73 72.73 -41.38
C PRO A 5 46.03 72.12 -42.61
N HIS A 6 46.81 71.54 -43.53
CA HIS A 6 46.40 70.58 -44.56
C HIS A 6 47.58 69.61 -44.78
N ASP A 7 47.42 68.35 -44.40
CA ASP A 7 46.97 67.20 -45.22
C ASP A 7 48.13 66.51 -45.95
N THR A 8 48.30 65.22 -45.65
CA THR A 8 48.46 64.09 -46.59
C THR A 8 48.85 62.84 -45.78
N THR A 9 47.88 61.99 -45.40
CA THR A 9 47.48 60.75 -46.11
C THR A 9 48.59 59.71 -46.29
N PHE A 10 48.52 58.62 -45.52
CA PHE A 10 48.74 57.26 -46.05
C PHE A 10 47.95 56.22 -45.22
N ARG A 11 46.86 55.72 -45.84
CA ARG A 11 46.29 54.36 -45.88
C ARG A 11 46.66 53.39 -44.74
N SER A 12 45.77 52.78 -43.97
CA SER A 12 44.58 51.94 -44.28
C SER A 12 44.78 50.63 -43.49
N PHE A 13 43.93 50.34 -42.51
CA PHE A 13 43.44 48.97 -42.28
C PHE A 13 42.06 49.06 -41.66
N ALA A 14 41.09 48.53 -42.39
CA ALA A 14 39.69 48.47 -42.03
C ALA A 14 39.47 47.46 -40.88
N LEU A 15 38.59 47.79 -39.94
CA LEU A 15 37.80 46.76 -39.27
C LEU A 15 36.36 47.25 -39.08
N ALA A 16 35.45 46.46 -39.63
CA ALA A 16 34.04 46.71 -39.73
C ALA A 16 33.36 46.77 -38.35
N LEU A 17 32.68 47.89 -38.05
CA LEU A 17 31.62 47.92 -37.03
C LEU A 17 30.35 47.36 -37.67
N ALA A 18 30.24 46.03 -37.66
CA ALA A 18 28.99 45.32 -37.91
C ALA A 18 28.39 44.86 -36.57
N ALA A 19 27.10 45.17 -36.40
CA ALA A 19 26.13 44.45 -35.58
C ALA A 19 26.35 44.41 -34.05
N VAL A 20 25.53 45.19 -33.33
CA VAL A 20 25.08 44.83 -31.98
C VAL A 20 23.69 44.19 -32.07
N PRO A 21 23.59 42.85 -31.98
CA PRO A 21 22.36 42.21 -31.55
C PRO A 21 22.69 41.17 -30.46
N LEU A 22 22.81 41.62 -29.22
CA LEU A 22 22.92 40.77 -28.03
C LEU A 22 22.18 41.55 -26.92
N VAL A 23 21.09 41.12 -26.31
CA VAL A 23 20.78 39.79 -25.78
C VAL A 23 19.26 39.58 -25.76
N ALA A 24 18.71 38.88 -26.75
CA ALA A 24 17.45 38.16 -26.56
C ALA A 24 17.81 36.84 -25.88
N ALA A 25 17.60 36.75 -24.57
CA ALA A 25 17.73 35.49 -23.86
C ALA A 25 16.75 34.48 -24.48
N CYS A 26 17.30 33.43 -25.08
CA CYS A 26 16.61 32.34 -25.74
C CYS A 26 15.64 31.62 -24.78
N SER A 27 14.42 32.13 -24.64
CA SER A 27 13.28 31.27 -24.30
C SER A 27 12.87 30.56 -25.58
N PRO A 28 12.84 29.22 -25.65
CA PRO A 28 12.41 28.52 -26.84
C PRO A 28 10.99 29.01 -27.20
N ASN A 29 10.88 29.67 -28.35
CA ASN A 29 9.60 30.16 -28.85
C ASN A 29 8.71 28.93 -29.09
N PRO A 30 7.55 28.81 -28.45
CA PRO A 30 6.84 27.54 -28.38
C PRO A 30 6.01 27.24 -29.64
N GLY A 31 6.48 27.69 -30.81
CA GLY A 31 6.00 27.39 -32.16
C GLY A 31 4.47 27.33 -32.31
N ASP A 32 4.01 26.47 -33.22
CA ASP A 32 2.57 26.31 -33.49
C ASP A 32 1.82 25.51 -32.43
N TRP A 33 2.50 24.80 -31.52
CA TRP A 33 1.84 23.93 -30.54
C TRP A 33 1.16 24.69 -29.40
N VAL A 34 1.49 25.97 -29.22
CA VAL A 34 0.78 26.86 -28.29
C VAL A 34 -0.49 27.42 -28.90
N LYS A 35 -0.80 27.23 -30.20
CA LYS A 35 -2.13 27.56 -30.71
C LYS A 35 -3.17 26.80 -29.89
N ALA A 36 -3.97 27.54 -29.13
CA ALA A 36 -4.99 26.96 -28.29
C ALA A 36 -6.07 26.38 -29.21
N ARG A 37 -6.65 25.24 -28.82
CA ARG A 37 -8.00 24.96 -29.32
C ARG A 37 -8.86 26.09 -28.78
N TRP A 38 -9.55 26.82 -29.66
CA TRP A 38 -10.29 28.01 -29.25
C TRP A 38 -11.49 27.57 -28.39
N GLU A 39 -11.42 27.86 -27.09
CA GLU A 39 -12.49 27.64 -26.11
C GLU A 39 -12.99 29.01 -25.62
N PRO A 40 -13.88 29.67 -26.37
CA PRO A 40 -14.27 31.06 -26.11
C PRO A 40 -14.86 31.23 -24.71
N MET A 41 -15.62 30.23 -24.24
CA MET A 41 -16.27 30.30 -22.94
C MET A 41 -15.28 30.16 -21.77
N ALA A 42 -14.27 29.28 -21.85
CA ALA A 42 -13.29 29.13 -20.76
C ALA A 42 -12.32 30.33 -20.66
N ALA A 43 -12.09 31.04 -21.78
CA ALA A 43 -11.30 32.27 -21.80
C ALA A 43 -12.07 33.47 -21.20
N LEU A 44 -13.40 33.51 -21.38
CA LEU A 44 -14.27 34.62 -20.94
C LEU A 44 -14.91 34.39 -19.56
N THR A 45 -15.01 33.14 -19.11
CA THR A 45 -15.56 32.77 -17.80
C THR A 45 -14.45 32.20 -16.92
N GLN A 46 -14.55 32.29 -15.58
CA GLN A 46 -13.59 31.66 -14.65
C GLN A 46 -13.70 30.12 -14.62
N ARG A 47 -14.07 29.50 -15.75
CA ARG A 47 -14.19 28.05 -15.91
C ARG A 47 -12.86 27.41 -16.28
N CYS A 48 -12.74 26.14 -15.94
CA CYS A 48 -11.58 25.35 -16.26
C CYS A 48 -11.59 24.88 -17.72
N PRO A 49 -10.41 24.82 -18.38
CA PRO A 49 -10.31 24.24 -19.72
C PRO A 49 -10.57 22.73 -19.68
N ASN A 50 -11.03 22.17 -20.80
CA ASN A 50 -11.10 20.71 -20.92
C ASN A 50 -9.71 20.12 -21.15
N LEU A 51 -9.24 19.30 -20.21
CA LEU A 51 -7.95 18.60 -20.28
C LEU A 51 -8.10 17.10 -20.59
N GLU A 52 -9.31 16.60 -20.83
CA GLU A 52 -9.56 15.18 -21.01
C GLU A 52 -8.75 14.59 -22.16
N GLY A 53 -8.11 13.45 -21.92
CA GLY A 53 -7.28 12.79 -22.91
C GLY A 53 -6.12 12.03 -22.29
N THR A 54 -5.41 11.30 -23.13
CA THR A 54 -4.26 10.50 -22.75
C THR A 54 -2.99 11.06 -23.37
N TYR A 55 -1.96 11.21 -22.56
CA TYR A 55 -0.73 11.90 -22.91
C TYR A 55 0.48 11.02 -22.62
N THR A 56 1.46 11.00 -23.52
CA THR A 56 2.72 10.29 -23.29
C THR A 56 3.59 11.03 -22.28
N MET A 57 4.17 10.28 -21.35
CA MET A 57 5.10 10.76 -20.33
C MET A 57 6.57 10.63 -20.78
N ALA A 58 6.81 9.94 -21.90
CA ALA A 58 8.14 9.80 -22.48
C ALA A 58 8.64 11.16 -23.02
N GLY A 59 9.92 11.46 -22.77
CA GLY A 59 10.56 12.67 -23.29
C GLY A 59 10.32 13.94 -22.47
N GLY A 60 9.93 13.81 -21.19
CA GLY A 60 10.02 14.84 -20.14
C GLY A 60 9.87 16.28 -20.63
N ALA A 61 8.63 16.73 -20.85
CA ALA A 61 8.40 18.14 -21.16
C ALA A 61 8.79 19.04 -19.97
N ARG A 62 9.42 20.18 -20.28
CA ARG A 62 9.72 21.27 -19.33
C ARG A 62 8.54 22.22 -19.25
N PRO A 63 8.06 22.72 -18.11
CA PRO A 63 8.48 22.38 -16.77
C PRO A 63 8.13 20.90 -16.49
N PRO A 64 9.02 20.14 -15.86
CA PRO A 64 8.70 18.78 -15.50
C PRO A 64 7.52 18.79 -14.53
N MET A 65 6.54 17.89 -14.73
CA MET A 65 5.42 17.70 -13.79
C MET A 65 5.89 17.46 -12.35
N SER A 66 7.13 17.00 -12.17
CA SER A 66 7.82 16.89 -10.87
C SER A 66 7.81 18.17 -10.03
N GLN A 67 7.65 19.36 -10.64
CA GLN A 67 7.68 20.66 -9.95
C GLN A 67 6.28 21.20 -9.64
N THR A 68 5.27 20.37 -9.71
CA THR A 68 3.87 20.72 -9.39
C THR A 68 3.35 19.75 -8.35
N ILE A 69 2.10 19.91 -7.90
CA ILE A 69 1.44 18.89 -7.07
C ILE A 69 1.39 17.52 -7.76
N PHE A 70 1.42 17.47 -9.10
CA PHE A 70 1.53 16.22 -9.87
C PHE A 70 2.88 15.51 -9.67
N GLY A 71 3.86 16.21 -9.12
CA GLY A 71 5.24 15.74 -9.08
C GLY A 71 5.44 14.56 -8.17
N SER A 72 4.86 14.56 -6.98
CA SER A 72 4.87 13.41 -6.07
C SER A 72 4.20 12.18 -6.71
N TYR A 73 3.12 12.39 -7.47
CA TYR A 73 2.37 11.32 -8.14
C TYR A 73 3.12 10.72 -9.34
N VAL A 74 3.72 11.58 -10.17
CA VAL A 74 4.40 11.20 -11.41
C VAL A 74 5.83 10.71 -11.14
N THR A 75 6.51 11.28 -10.15
CA THR A 75 7.90 10.91 -9.81
C THR A 75 8.03 9.90 -8.68
N GLY A 76 6.97 9.62 -7.92
CA GLY A 76 6.92 8.55 -6.92
C GLY A 76 6.97 7.13 -7.51
N GLY A 77 7.17 7.00 -8.83
CA GLY A 77 7.43 5.74 -9.50
C GLY A 77 8.90 5.31 -9.46
N ASN A 78 9.16 4.06 -9.82
CA ASN A 78 10.51 3.56 -10.02
C ASN A 78 11.20 4.38 -11.13
N ARG A 79 12.27 5.14 -10.82
CA ARG A 79 12.96 6.01 -11.80
C ARG A 79 13.45 5.26 -13.04
N ARG A 80 13.78 3.98 -12.92
CA ARG A 80 14.20 3.12 -14.04
C ARG A 80 13.02 2.65 -14.88
N PHE A 81 11.82 2.59 -14.30
CA PHE A 81 10.59 2.15 -14.94
C PHE A 81 9.48 3.20 -14.72
N PRO A 82 9.60 4.38 -15.35
CA PRO A 82 8.69 5.50 -15.14
C PRO A 82 7.31 5.21 -15.76
N TRP A 83 6.29 5.93 -15.30
CA TRP A 83 4.98 5.92 -15.96
C TRP A 83 5.11 6.29 -17.43
N GLU A 84 4.37 5.61 -18.32
CA GLU A 84 4.48 5.80 -19.77
C GLU A 84 3.41 6.73 -20.32
N THR A 85 2.22 6.68 -19.73
CA THR A 85 1.09 7.54 -20.11
C THR A 85 0.36 8.07 -18.88
N MET A 86 -0.28 9.22 -19.06
CA MET A 86 -1.19 9.82 -18.11
C MET A 86 -2.52 10.10 -18.82
N THR A 87 -3.60 9.59 -18.28
CA THR A 87 -4.97 9.90 -18.73
C THR A 87 -5.60 10.87 -17.74
N ILE A 88 -6.14 11.97 -18.24
CA ILE A 88 -6.94 12.92 -17.47
C ILE A 88 -8.39 12.71 -17.87
N ALA A 89 -9.28 12.54 -16.90
CA ALA A 89 -10.72 12.42 -17.09
C ALA A 89 -11.47 13.35 -16.12
N GLY A 90 -12.69 13.74 -16.47
CA GLY A 90 -13.54 14.57 -15.61
C GLY A 90 -13.47 16.06 -15.97
N GLN A 91 -14.13 16.88 -15.15
CA GLN A 91 -14.34 18.29 -15.42
C GLN A 91 -13.52 19.12 -14.43
N GLY A 92 -12.65 19.99 -14.95
CA GLY A 92 -11.78 20.81 -14.11
C GLY A 92 -12.53 21.71 -13.12
N ASP A 93 -13.79 22.05 -13.42
CA ASP A 93 -14.61 22.89 -12.54
C ASP A 93 -15.02 22.20 -11.23
N ASP A 94 -14.95 20.87 -11.16
CA ASP A 94 -15.25 20.06 -9.98
C ASP A 94 -14.03 19.20 -9.59
N SER A 95 -13.80 18.13 -10.33
CA SER A 95 -12.71 17.19 -10.08
C SER A 95 -12.15 16.56 -11.36
N LEU A 96 -10.84 16.30 -11.33
CA LEU A 96 -10.10 15.60 -12.37
C LEU A 96 -9.56 14.29 -11.81
N VAL A 97 -9.66 13.21 -12.58
CA VAL A 97 -9.02 11.94 -12.27
C VAL A 97 -7.81 11.76 -13.18
N LEU A 98 -6.64 11.63 -12.58
CA LEU A 98 -5.38 11.35 -13.26
C LEU A 98 -5.04 9.87 -13.11
N THR A 99 -5.00 9.16 -14.22
CA THR A 99 -4.64 7.74 -14.28
C THR A 99 -3.29 7.56 -14.97
N LEU A 100 -2.27 7.16 -14.23
CA LEU A 100 -0.94 6.83 -14.73
C LEU A 100 -0.87 5.34 -15.08
N ALA A 101 -0.25 5.00 -16.21
CA ALA A 101 -0.21 3.62 -16.69
C ALA A 101 1.16 3.20 -17.24
N ARG A 102 1.44 1.90 -17.11
CA ARG A 102 2.58 1.19 -17.71
C ARG A 102 2.08 0.02 -18.57
N SER A 103 2.70 -0.15 -19.72
CA SER A 103 2.49 -1.28 -20.64
C SER A 103 2.96 -2.60 -20.06
N GLN A 104 2.44 -3.70 -20.60
CA GLN A 104 2.92 -5.03 -20.26
C GLN A 104 4.42 -5.17 -20.56
N ARG A 105 4.88 -4.61 -21.69
CA ARG A 105 6.30 -4.59 -22.08
C ARG A 105 7.21 -4.00 -20.99
N GLN A 106 6.83 -2.87 -20.39
CA GLN A 106 7.65 -2.26 -19.34
C GLN A 106 7.63 -3.10 -18.05
N ARG A 107 6.50 -3.72 -17.72
CA ARG A 107 6.39 -4.62 -16.56
C ARG A 107 7.23 -5.89 -16.74
N ASP A 108 7.26 -6.44 -17.95
CA ASP A 108 8.13 -7.57 -18.28
C ASP A 108 9.60 -7.19 -18.17
N ALA A 109 10.00 -6.02 -18.70
CA ALA A 109 11.36 -5.52 -18.53
C ALA A 109 11.75 -5.31 -17.06
N PHE A 110 10.81 -4.90 -16.20
CA PHE A 110 11.04 -4.83 -14.75
C PHE A 110 11.23 -6.22 -14.13
N ARG A 111 10.38 -7.19 -14.48
CA ARG A 111 10.52 -8.58 -14.03
C ARG A 111 11.90 -9.13 -14.42
N ASP A 112 12.29 -8.97 -15.68
CA ASP A 112 13.56 -9.47 -16.18
C ASP A 112 14.75 -8.79 -15.47
N ALA A 113 14.63 -7.48 -15.17
CA ALA A 113 15.62 -6.76 -14.36
C ALA A 113 15.66 -7.20 -12.89
N VAL A 114 14.54 -7.67 -12.30
CA VAL A 114 14.52 -8.30 -10.97
C VAL A 114 15.21 -9.66 -11.03
N PHE A 115 14.93 -10.47 -12.05
CA PHE A 115 15.50 -11.80 -12.21
C PHE A 115 17.01 -11.74 -12.45
N ALA A 116 17.48 -10.75 -13.21
CA ALA A 116 18.90 -10.49 -13.42
C ALA A 116 19.69 -10.16 -12.14
N ARG A 117 19.03 -9.86 -11.01
CA ARG A 117 19.70 -9.69 -9.70
C ARG A 117 20.10 -11.01 -9.04
N GLY A 118 19.62 -12.14 -9.55
CA GLY A 118 19.98 -13.48 -9.09
C GLY A 118 18.80 -14.32 -8.62
N ALA A 119 19.07 -15.61 -8.42
CA ALA A 119 18.07 -16.65 -8.17
C ALA A 119 17.19 -16.41 -6.93
N TYR A 120 17.70 -15.70 -5.91
CA TYR A 120 16.91 -15.35 -4.73
C TYR A 120 15.74 -14.42 -5.09
N TYR A 121 16.02 -13.33 -5.82
CA TYR A 121 15.01 -12.33 -6.19
C TYR A 121 13.97 -12.89 -7.18
N GLU A 122 14.41 -13.72 -8.12
CA GLU A 122 13.52 -14.44 -9.03
C GLU A 122 12.56 -15.35 -8.26
N ARG A 123 13.08 -16.16 -7.32
CA ARG A 123 12.27 -17.05 -6.49
C ARG A 123 11.28 -16.28 -5.65
N GLU A 124 11.71 -15.18 -5.02
CA GLU A 124 10.82 -14.37 -4.18
C GLU A 124 9.74 -13.68 -5.00
N TYR A 125 10.08 -13.14 -6.17
CA TYR A 125 9.08 -12.57 -7.09
C TYR A 125 8.03 -13.62 -7.51
N ARG A 126 8.48 -14.81 -7.95
CA ARG A 126 7.57 -15.90 -8.34
C ARG A 126 6.72 -16.38 -7.18
N ARG A 127 7.30 -16.49 -5.99
CA ARG A 127 6.62 -16.87 -4.75
C ARG A 127 5.52 -15.87 -4.40
N MET A 128 5.81 -14.57 -4.37
CA MET A 128 4.80 -13.54 -4.07
C MET A 128 3.68 -13.45 -5.12
N HIS A 129 3.93 -13.90 -6.34
CA HIS A 129 2.93 -13.98 -7.41
C HIS A 129 2.24 -15.34 -7.52
N SER A 130 2.48 -16.29 -6.60
CA SER A 130 1.81 -17.59 -6.61
C SER A 130 0.51 -17.57 -5.79
N PRO A 131 -0.54 -18.30 -6.22
CA PRO A 131 -1.77 -18.39 -5.43
C PRO A 131 -1.57 -19.03 -4.05
N SER A 132 -0.67 -20.01 -3.97
CA SER A 132 -0.37 -20.69 -2.71
C SER A 132 0.13 -19.74 -1.62
N VAL A 133 0.89 -18.71 -1.99
CA VAL A 133 1.43 -17.72 -1.05
C VAL A 133 0.38 -16.69 -0.68
N ARG A 134 -0.43 -16.23 -1.66
CA ARG A 134 -1.61 -15.38 -1.43
C ARG A 134 -2.54 -15.95 -0.35
N TRP A 135 -2.69 -17.26 -0.30
CA TRP A 135 -3.53 -17.98 0.66
C TRP A 135 -2.75 -18.62 1.83
N SER A 136 -1.51 -18.22 2.04
CA SER A 136 -0.68 -18.66 3.17
C SER A 136 -0.57 -17.59 4.26
N SER A 137 -0.34 -18.02 5.51
CA SER A 137 0.06 -17.13 6.63
C SER A 137 -0.80 -15.86 6.70
N GLY A 138 -0.26 -14.72 7.10
CA GLY A 138 -0.98 -13.45 7.20
C GLY A 138 -1.66 -12.98 5.90
N PHE A 139 -1.23 -13.43 4.71
CA PHE A 139 -1.85 -13.02 3.46
C PHE A 139 -3.23 -13.60 3.25
N ALA A 140 -3.50 -14.80 3.79
CA ALA A 140 -4.80 -15.46 3.67
C ALA A 140 -5.97 -14.65 4.26
N THR A 141 -5.70 -13.72 5.18
CA THR A 141 -6.72 -12.84 5.78
C THR A 141 -6.98 -11.57 4.97
N MET A 142 -6.18 -11.30 3.95
CA MET A 142 -6.36 -10.16 3.07
C MET A 142 -7.40 -10.47 2.00
N THR A 143 -8.14 -9.46 1.56
CA THR A 143 -8.91 -9.52 0.30
C THR A 143 -7.99 -9.46 -0.91
N ASP A 144 -8.45 -9.88 -2.09
CA ASP A 144 -7.63 -9.81 -3.32
C ASP A 144 -7.22 -8.38 -3.68
N SER A 145 -8.09 -7.38 -3.47
CA SER A 145 -7.75 -5.98 -3.67
C SER A 145 -6.62 -5.52 -2.73
N ALA A 146 -6.72 -5.83 -1.44
CA ALA A 146 -5.69 -5.52 -0.46
C ALA A 146 -4.35 -6.23 -0.75
N TYR A 147 -4.36 -7.51 -1.13
CA TYR A 147 -3.15 -8.23 -1.50
C TYR A 147 -2.50 -7.64 -2.76
N GLY A 148 -3.31 -7.35 -3.78
CA GLY A 148 -2.87 -6.67 -5.00
C GLY A 148 -2.21 -5.32 -4.70
N ALA A 149 -2.84 -4.48 -3.86
CA ALA A 149 -2.27 -3.19 -3.46
C ALA A 149 -0.93 -3.33 -2.70
N ASN A 150 -0.78 -4.36 -1.87
CA ASN A 150 0.50 -4.66 -1.22
C ASN A 150 1.57 -5.06 -2.24
N LEU A 151 1.24 -5.92 -3.21
CA LEU A 151 2.16 -6.27 -4.29
C LEU A 151 2.58 -5.05 -5.11
N GLU A 152 1.65 -4.14 -5.41
CA GLU A 152 1.94 -2.90 -6.12
C GLU A 152 2.82 -1.92 -5.35
N THR A 153 2.92 -2.08 -4.03
CA THR A 153 3.85 -1.33 -3.17
C THR A 153 5.24 -1.94 -3.17
N LEU A 154 5.33 -3.28 -3.17
CA LEU A 154 6.59 -4.02 -3.19
C LEU A 154 7.23 -4.09 -4.59
N TYR A 155 6.40 -4.08 -5.63
CA TYR A 155 6.78 -4.23 -7.02
C TYR A 155 6.30 -3.05 -7.87
N LEU A 156 6.20 -3.26 -9.18
CA LEU A 156 5.84 -2.20 -10.12
C LEU A 156 4.33 -2.16 -10.36
N ALA A 157 3.67 -1.13 -9.82
CA ALA A 157 2.24 -0.92 -10.05
C ALA A 157 1.92 -0.75 -11.56
N PRO A 158 0.90 -1.45 -12.10
CA PRO A 158 0.52 -1.33 -13.51
C PRO A 158 -0.18 -0.01 -13.80
N VAL A 159 -1.04 0.43 -12.88
CA VAL A 159 -1.86 1.63 -12.98
C VAL A 159 -1.91 2.31 -11.61
N ARG A 160 -1.98 3.64 -11.57
CA ARG A 160 -2.35 4.41 -10.37
C ARG A 160 -3.27 5.56 -10.73
N SER A 161 -4.24 5.82 -9.86
CA SER A 161 -5.25 6.85 -10.07
C SER A 161 -5.23 7.86 -8.92
N TYR A 162 -5.32 9.14 -9.24
CA TYR A 162 -5.37 10.25 -8.28
C TYR A 162 -6.55 11.15 -8.61
N THR A 163 -7.28 11.62 -7.59
CA THR A 163 -8.38 12.57 -7.77
C THR A 163 -7.92 13.96 -7.33
N LEU A 164 -8.07 14.94 -8.21
CA LEU A 164 -7.71 16.33 -7.97
C LEU A 164 -8.97 17.17 -7.94
N ARG A 165 -9.16 17.88 -6.83
CA ARG A 165 -10.33 18.71 -6.56
C ARG A 165 -10.00 20.19 -6.71
N ARG A 166 -10.92 20.94 -7.31
CA ARG A 166 -10.81 22.41 -7.41
C ARG A 166 -10.74 23.04 -6.01
N GLY A 167 -9.93 24.08 -5.87
CA GLY A 167 -9.73 24.80 -4.60
C GLY A 167 -8.73 24.11 -3.66
N GLU A 168 -8.58 22.80 -3.75
CA GLU A 168 -7.59 22.02 -2.99
C GLU A 168 -6.31 21.80 -3.81
N HIS A 169 -6.44 21.30 -5.03
CA HIS A 169 -5.31 20.88 -5.87
C HIS A 169 -5.04 21.83 -7.04
N HIS A 170 -6.09 22.48 -7.53
CA HIS A 170 -5.99 23.39 -8.68
C HIS A 170 -7.02 24.51 -8.62
N THR A 171 -6.76 25.56 -9.38
CA THR A 171 -7.69 26.67 -9.65
C THR A 171 -7.72 26.95 -11.15
N CYS A 172 -8.61 27.82 -11.62
CA CYS A 172 -8.72 28.11 -13.05
C CYS A 172 -8.73 29.62 -13.31
N LYS A 173 -7.99 30.05 -14.32
CA LYS A 173 -7.82 31.47 -14.66
C LYS A 173 -7.57 31.65 -16.15
N GLY A 174 -8.48 32.35 -16.83
CA GLY A 174 -8.32 32.77 -18.23
C GLY A 174 -8.12 31.61 -19.20
N GLY A 175 -8.92 30.55 -19.08
CA GLY A 175 -8.83 29.35 -19.91
C GLY A 175 -7.63 28.44 -19.61
N TRP A 176 -7.01 28.60 -18.43
CA TRP A 176 -5.94 27.73 -17.95
C TRP A 176 -6.31 27.10 -16.63
N LEU A 177 -5.93 25.84 -16.45
CA LEU A 177 -5.86 25.22 -15.15
C LEU A 177 -4.53 25.62 -14.49
N ARG A 178 -4.60 26.20 -13.29
CA ARG A 178 -3.48 26.71 -12.52
C ARG A 178 -3.18 25.77 -11.36
N VAL A 179 -1.90 25.41 -11.26
CA VAL A 179 -1.34 24.62 -10.17
C VAL A 179 -0.13 25.37 -9.63
N ASP A 180 0.05 25.35 -8.32
CA ASP A 180 1.21 25.97 -7.72
C ASP A 180 2.48 25.18 -8.08
N ARG A 181 3.55 25.92 -8.40
CA ARG A 181 4.88 25.35 -8.64
C ARG A 181 5.63 25.35 -7.32
N VAL A 182 5.92 24.16 -6.82
CA VAL A 182 6.60 23.98 -5.53
C VAL A 182 8.05 23.53 -5.74
N VAL A 183 8.94 24.03 -4.89
CA VAL A 183 10.29 23.50 -4.73
C VAL A 183 10.32 22.75 -3.41
N HIS A 184 10.62 21.46 -3.51
CA HIS A 184 10.84 20.60 -2.35
C HIS A 184 12.30 20.74 -1.91
N ASP A 185 12.53 21.35 -0.75
CA ASP A 185 13.82 21.36 -0.05
C ASP A 185 13.71 20.39 1.13
N PRO A 186 14.22 19.15 1.01
CA PRO A 186 14.15 18.19 2.11
C PRO A 186 15.01 18.63 3.31
N GLY A 187 15.81 19.69 3.20
CA GLY A 187 16.74 20.11 4.24
C GLY A 187 17.83 19.07 4.52
N PRO A 188 18.70 19.34 5.49
CA PRO A 188 19.75 18.40 5.91
C PRO A 188 19.19 17.20 6.70
N ASP A 189 18.03 17.37 7.36
CA ASP A 189 17.38 16.32 8.15
C ASP A 189 16.19 15.72 7.38
N ARG A 190 16.35 14.48 6.92
CA ARG A 190 15.28 13.74 6.22
C ARG A 190 14.05 13.47 7.08
N ASN A 191 14.18 13.44 8.40
CA ASN A 191 13.06 13.18 9.31
C ASN A 191 12.28 14.45 9.66
N ASN A 192 12.84 15.62 9.33
CA ASN A 192 12.18 16.91 9.50
C ASN A 192 12.41 17.79 8.26
N PRO A 193 11.80 17.42 7.12
CA PRO A 193 11.96 18.17 5.88
C PRO A 193 11.40 19.57 6.04
N ARG A 194 12.05 20.55 5.40
CA ARG A 194 11.53 21.92 5.37
C ARG A 194 10.22 21.95 4.59
N PRO A 195 9.29 22.86 4.94
CA PRO A 195 8.05 23.00 4.20
C PRO A 195 8.31 23.40 2.74
N ASP A 196 7.52 22.83 1.83
CA ASP A 196 7.56 23.14 0.41
C ASP A 196 7.32 24.64 0.18
N THR A 197 8.15 25.24 -0.68
CA THR A 197 8.02 26.67 -1.01
C THR A 197 7.38 26.84 -2.37
N VAL A 198 6.31 27.64 -2.45
CA VAL A 198 5.68 28.01 -3.73
C VAL A 198 6.53 29.09 -4.40
N VAL A 199 7.15 28.74 -5.53
CA VAL A 199 8.06 29.63 -6.27
C VAL A 199 7.46 30.17 -7.57
N GLY A 200 6.23 29.74 -7.90
CA GLY A 200 5.54 30.18 -9.11
C GLY A 200 4.28 29.39 -9.38
N GLU A 201 3.84 29.41 -10.65
CA GLU A 201 2.66 28.68 -11.12
C GLU A 201 2.98 27.86 -12.36
N VAL A 202 2.29 26.73 -12.51
CA VAL A 202 2.20 25.97 -13.76
C VAL A 202 0.77 26.06 -14.28
N LEU A 203 0.66 26.48 -15.53
CA LEU A 203 -0.58 26.66 -16.24
C LEU A 203 -0.72 25.55 -17.29
N LEU A 204 -1.82 24.81 -17.22
CA LEU A 204 -2.12 23.67 -18.09
C LEU A 204 -3.32 23.99 -18.99
N ARG A 205 -3.22 23.58 -20.26
CA ARG A 205 -4.33 23.57 -21.21
C ARG A 205 -4.14 22.50 -22.27
N LYS A 206 -5.21 22.20 -23.00
CA LYS A 206 -5.13 21.39 -24.21
C LYS A 206 -4.76 22.25 -25.42
N GLY A 207 -3.74 21.83 -26.16
CA GLY A 207 -3.32 22.42 -27.43
C GLY A 207 -4.23 21.99 -28.58
N TRP A 208 -4.11 22.66 -29.72
CA TRP A 208 -4.95 22.40 -30.90
C TRP A 208 -4.86 20.98 -31.47
N LYS A 209 -3.68 20.33 -31.39
CA LYS A 209 -3.47 18.93 -31.80
C LYS A 209 -3.99 17.90 -30.78
N GLY A 210 -4.59 18.37 -29.69
CA GLY A 210 -4.96 17.53 -28.57
C GLY A 210 -3.81 17.22 -27.60
N ASP A 211 -2.62 17.78 -27.81
CA ASP A 211 -1.49 17.69 -26.89
C ASP A 211 -1.78 18.44 -25.57
N LEU A 212 -1.25 17.99 -24.44
CA LEU A 212 -1.27 18.76 -23.19
C LEU A 212 -0.12 19.76 -23.20
N VAL A 213 -0.43 21.05 -22.99
CA VAL A 213 0.54 22.14 -22.97
C VAL A 213 0.64 22.70 -21.56
N ALA A 214 1.87 22.83 -21.07
CA ALA A 214 2.20 23.52 -19.83
C ALA A 214 3.00 24.80 -20.08
N MET A 215 2.77 25.80 -19.24
CA MET A 215 3.63 26.96 -19.07
C MET A 215 3.94 27.12 -17.58
N ALA A 216 5.22 27.00 -17.21
CA ALA A 216 5.68 27.49 -15.91
C ALA A 216 5.94 28.99 -15.99
N LYS A 217 5.52 29.72 -14.96
CA LYS A 217 5.92 31.10 -14.69
C LYS A 217 6.58 31.16 -13.32
N VAL A 218 7.84 31.59 -13.29
CA VAL A 218 8.64 31.67 -12.05
C VAL A 218 9.28 33.03 -11.95
N ARG A 219 9.36 33.56 -10.73
CA ARG A 219 10.18 34.72 -10.44
C ARG A 219 11.61 34.26 -10.21
N GLU A 220 12.51 34.60 -11.12
CA GLU A 220 13.93 34.26 -11.02
C GLU A 220 14.71 35.54 -10.73
N ALA A 221 15.59 35.48 -9.72
CA ALA A 221 16.62 36.49 -9.53
C ALA A 221 17.62 36.36 -10.68
N ARG A 222 17.94 37.48 -11.33
CA ARG A 222 18.97 37.55 -12.35
C ARG A 222 20.18 38.24 -11.76
N GLU A 223 21.34 37.68 -12.01
CA GLU A 223 22.61 38.29 -11.61
C GLU A 223 23.51 38.40 -12.83
N PHE A 224 24.22 39.52 -12.95
CA PHE A 224 25.32 39.67 -13.89
C PHE A 224 26.58 39.14 -13.24
N THR A 225 27.06 37.97 -13.65
CA THR A 225 28.28 37.39 -13.08
C THR A 225 29.50 38.22 -13.48
N VAL A 226 30.13 38.87 -12.50
CA VAL A 226 31.29 39.75 -12.72
C VAL A 226 32.60 38.97 -12.72
N TRP A 227 32.69 37.93 -11.90
CA TRP A 227 33.91 37.15 -11.71
C TRP A 227 33.61 35.71 -11.26
N CYS A 228 34.38 34.74 -11.74
CA CYS A 228 34.19 33.30 -11.49
C CYS A 228 35.39 32.59 -10.84
N GLY A 229 36.46 33.31 -10.45
CA GLY A 229 37.69 32.67 -9.95
C GLY A 229 37.56 32.01 -8.57
N ASP A 230 36.63 32.49 -7.72
CA ASP A 230 36.59 32.20 -6.28
C ASP A 230 35.20 31.74 -5.84
N GLY A 231 34.34 31.39 -6.80
CA GLY A 231 32.89 31.31 -6.66
C GLY A 231 32.23 32.47 -7.42
N CYS A 232 31.25 32.15 -8.26
CA CYS A 232 30.57 33.14 -9.10
C CYS A 232 29.91 34.21 -8.21
N LYS A 233 30.45 35.43 -8.22
CA LYS A 233 29.82 36.60 -7.58
C LYS A 233 29.24 37.49 -8.65
N GLY A 234 27.93 37.74 -8.57
CA GLY A 234 27.20 38.55 -9.53
C GLY A 234 26.60 39.82 -8.93
N ILE A 235 26.35 40.81 -9.78
CA ILE A 235 25.56 42.00 -9.44
C ILE A 235 24.08 41.66 -9.64
N PRO A 236 23.21 41.80 -8.63
CA PRO A 236 21.79 41.52 -8.80
C PRO A 236 21.13 42.51 -9.77
N LEU A 237 20.47 41.99 -10.80
CA LEU A 237 19.73 42.72 -11.82
C LEU A 237 18.21 42.76 -11.54
N GLY A 238 17.82 42.38 -10.33
CA GLY A 238 16.41 42.26 -9.91
C GLY A 238 15.78 40.91 -10.23
N THR A 239 14.46 40.82 -10.02
CA THR A 239 13.66 39.59 -10.19
C THR A 239 12.75 39.69 -11.40
N TRP A 240 12.88 38.76 -12.35
CA TRP A 240 12.13 38.76 -13.59
C TRP A 240 11.22 37.53 -13.67
N THR A 241 10.13 37.60 -14.43
CA THR A 241 9.26 36.43 -14.64
C THR A 241 9.79 35.61 -15.80
N ALA A 242 10.46 34.50 -15.50
CA ALA A 242 10.85 33.50 -16.48
C ALA A 242 9.64 32.64 -16.88
N ARG A 243 9.54 32.31 -18.17
CA ARG A 243 8.53 31.42 -18.72
C ARG A 243 9.19 30.20 -19.34
N THR A 244 8.67 29.02 -19.03
CA THR A 244 9.14 27.75 -19.62
C THR A 244 7.96 26.96 -20.13
N TRP A 245 8.08 26.40 -21.34
CA TRP A 245 6.99 25.76 -22.07
C TRP A 245 7.21 24.27 -22.30
N GLY A 246 6.14 23.50 -22.14
CA GLY A 246 6.18 22.03 -22.15
C GLY A 246 5.00 21.39 -22.82
N ARG A 247 5.23 20.23 -23.42
CA ARG A 247 4.23 19.48 -24.16
C ARG A 247 4.29 17.99 -23.90
N TRP A 248 3.15 17.41 -23.54
CA TRP A 248 2.93 15.97 -23.59
C TRP A 248 2.07 15.66 -24.79
N ARG A 249 2.60 14.84 -25.70
CA ARG A 249 1.89 14.48 -26.92
C ARG A 249 0.70 13.61 -26.59
N SER A 250 -0.41 13.80 -27.31
CA SER A 250 -1.53 12.86 -27.25
C SER A 250 -1.04 11.45 -27.62
N SER A 251 -1.54 10.43 -26.92
CA SER A 251 -1.16 9.04 -27.13
C SER A 251 -2.31 8.09 -26.79
N ALA A 252 -2.21 6.84 -27.23
CA ALA A 252 -3.07 5.78 -26.70
C ALA A 252 -2.65 5.44 -25.26
N VAL A 253 -3.56 4.85 -24.48
CA VAL A 253 -3.26 4.38 -23.12
C VAL A 253 -2.21 3.28 -23.20
N ALA A 254 -1.14 3.37 -22.40
CA ALA A 254 -0.08 2.37 -22.40
C ALA A 254 -0.53 1.03 -21.80
N SER A 255 -1.55 1.03 -20.93
CA SER A 255 -2.07 -0.20 -20.33
C SER A 255 -2.85 -1.02 -21.37
N ASP A 256 -2.44 -2.27 -21.54
CA ASP A 256 -3.11 -3.27 -22.39
C ASP A 256 -4.37 -3.88 -21.72
N GLY A 257 -5.02 -3.14 -20.80
CA GLY A 257 -6.13 -3.62 -19.97
C GLY A 257 -5.73 -4.13 -18.58
N PRO A 258 -6.56 -4.97 -17.94
CA PRO A 258 -6.32 -5.47 -16.59
C PRO A 258 -4.98 -6.22 -16.50
N SER A 259 -4.19 -5.93 -15.47
CA SER A 259 -2.96 -6.67 -15.24
C SER A 259 -3.30 -8.11 -14.82
N PRO A 260 -2.63 -9.13 -15.40
CA PRO A 260 -2.85 -10.51 -14.99
C PRO A 260 -2.58 -10.66 -13.49
N ARG A 261 -3.45 -11.40 -12.81
CA ARG A 261 -3.36 -11.67 -11.37
C ARG A 261 -3.07 -13.15 -11.15
N PRO A 262 -1.86 -13.64 -11.47
CA PRO A 262 -1.53 -15.05 -11.36
C PRO A 262 -1.69 -15.59 -9.93
N TRP A 263 -1.56 -14.72 -8.92
CA TRP A 263 -1.77 -15.04 -7.51
C TRP A 263 -3.25 -15.20 -7.11
N ALA A 264 -4.20 -14.80 -7.97
CA ALA A 264 -5.63 -14.95 -7.75
C ALA A 264 -6.20 -16.20 -8.46
N GLU A 265 -5.36 -16.96 -9.18
CA GLU A 265 -5.78 -18.16 -9.88
C GLU A 265 -6.03 -19.33 -8.92
N PRO A 266 -6.81 -20.34 -9.33
CA PRO A 266 -6.94 -21.60 -8.60
C PRO A 266 -5.60 -22.24 -8.25
N PHE A 267 -5.54 -22.94 -7.12
CA PHE A 267 -4.41 -23.79 -6.77
C PHE A 267 -4.81 -24.93 -5.84
N GLU A 268 -3.96 -25.93 -5.80
CA GLU A 268 -4.02 -27.02 -4.84
C GLU A 268 -2.65 -27.17 -4.18
N ALA A 269 -2.63 -27.19 -2.86
CA ALA A 269 -1.45 -27.47 -2.07
C ALA A 269 -1.27 -28.99 -1.94
N PRO A 270 -0.02 -29.47 -1.83
CA PRO A 270 0.23 -30.88 -1.52
C PRO A 270 -0.47 -31.28 -0.21
N PRO A 271 -0.89 -32.56 -0.09
CA PRO A 271 -1.63 -33.06 1.06
C PRO A 271 -0.87 -32.83 2.37
N LEU A 272 -1.61 -32.68 3.48
CA LEU A 272 -1.02 -32.55 4.81
C LEU A 272 -0.15 -33.78 5.11
N SER A 273 1.10 -33.57 5.51
CA SER A 273 1.97 -34.67 5.95
C SER A 273 1.36 -35.30 7.21
N ARG A 274 1.20 -36.63 7.20
CA ARG A 274 0.55 -37.40 8.26
C ARG A 274 1.29 -37.21 9.60
N ALA A 275 0.73 -36.43 10.52
CA ALA A 275 1.13 -36.50 11.91
C ALA A 275 0.47 -37.74 12.56
N PRO A 276 1.14 -38.41 13.52
CA PRO A 276 0.72 -39.72 14.03
C PRO A 276 -0.51 -39.71 14.96
N THR A 277 -1.01 -38.55 15.37
CA THR A 277 -2.15 -38.45 16.28
C THR A 277 -3.46 -38.33 15.50
N ALA A 278 -4.31 -39.35 15.61
CA ALA A 278 -5.63 -39.33 14.97
C ALA A 278 -6.49 -38.19 15.53
N ALA A 279 -7.22 -37.51 14.65
CA ALA A 279 -8.24 -36.55 15.07
C ALA A 279 -9.26 -37.25 16.00
N SER A 280 -9.66 -36.62 17.09
CA SER A 280 -10.53 -37.24 18.10
C SER A 280 -11.98 -36.78 17.99
N THR A 281 -12.21 -35.50 17.71
CA THR A 281 -13.55 -34.90 17.62
C THR A 281 -14.36 -35.41 16.42
N PRO A 282 -15.67 -35.69 16.54
CA PRO A 282 -16.52 -36.01 15.39
C PRO A 282 -16.55 -34.85 14.37
N PRO A 283 -16.55 -35.11 13.04
CA PRO A 283 -16.64 -34.07 12.02
C PRO A 283 -17.82 -33.11 12.20
N GLU A 284 -18.94 -33.60 12.71
CA GLU A 284 -20.16 -32.83 12.99
C GLU A 284 -19.89 -31.74 14.03
N ALA A 285 -19.16 -32.06 15.10
CA ALA A 285 -18.79 -31.11 16.14
C ALA A 285 -17.81 -30.05 15.61
N ILE A 286 -16.94 -30.40 14.66
CA ILE A 286 -16.09 -29.41 13.96
C ILE A 286 -16.95 -28.52 13.06
N ALA A 287 -17.92 -29.07 12.34
CA ALA A 287 -18.86 -28.27 11.56
C ALA A 287 -19.66 -27.30 12.43
N ASP A 288 -20.15 -27.75 13.59
CA ASP A 288 -20.89 -26.91 14.54
C ASP A 288 -20.02 -25.80 15.14
N ALA A 289 -18.74 -26.08 15.39
CA ALA A 289 -17.80 -25.05 15.80
C ALA A 289 -17.51 -24.06 14.65
N LEU A 290 -17.45 -24.53 13.40
CA LEU A 290 -17.10 -23.76 12.21
C LEU A 290 -18.23 -22.86 11.69
N ARG A 291 -19.46 -23.37 11.66
CA ARG A 291 -20.65 -22.70 11.08
C ARG A 291 -20.87 -21.27 11.61
N PRO A 292 -20.79 -21.00 12.93
CA PRO A 292 -20.97 -19.64 13.46
C PRO A 292 -19.91 -18.63 13.01
N MET A 293 -18.76 -19.09 12.48
CA MET A 293 -17.69 -18.23 11.98
C MET A 293 -17.78 -17.97 10.48
N LEU A 294 -18.71 -18.61 9.77
CA LEU A 294 -18.91 -18.38 8.34
C LEU A 294 -19.48 -16.98 8.11
N PRO A 295 -18.77 -16.09 7.39
CA PRO A 295 -19.31 -14.79 7.04
C PRO A 295 -20.42 -14.91 6.00
N SER A 296 -21.26 -13.88 5.91
CA SER A 296 -22.32 -13.81 4.90
C SER A 296 -21.78 -14.06 3.49
N GLY A 297 -22.44 -14.96 2.76
CA GLY A 297 -22.04 -15.36 1.41
C GLY A 297 -21.08 -16.57 1.34
N ALA A 298 -20.55 -17.05 2.48
CA ALA A 298 -19.83 -18.31 2.56
C ALA A 298 -20.72 -19.43 3.11
N ARG A 299 -20.60 -20.64 2.55
CA ARG A 299 -21.29 -21.85 3.01
C ARG A 299 -20.33 -23.02 3.18
N LEU A 300 -20.44 -23.75 4.28
CA LEU A 300 -19.78 -25.04 4.45
C LEU A 300 -20.52 -26.08 3.60
N GLN A 301 -19.81 -26.72 2.67
CA GLN A 301 -20.34 -27.80 1.83
C GLN A 301 -20.11 -29.16 2.48
N THR A 302 -18.86 -29.46 2.82
CA THR A 302 -18.47 -30.74 3.41
C THR A 302 -17.44 -30.53 4.50
N ILE A 303 -17.40 -31.47 5.45
CA ILE A 303 -16.30 -31.63 6.38
C ILE A 303 -16.03 -33.11 6.61
N GLU A 304 -14.78 -33.51 6.45
CA GLU A 304 -14.36 -34.91 6.55
C GLU A 304 -13.06 -35.00 7.34
N ARG A 305 -12.82 -36.16 7.97
CA ARG A 305 -11.53 -36.43 8.63
C ARG A 305 -10.46 -36.58 7.55
N ASP A 306 -9.33 -35.91 7.75
CA ASP A 306 -8.16 -35.99 6.86
C ASP A 306 -6.89 -36.09 7.70
N GLY A 307 -6.38 -37.32 7.87
CA GLY A 307 -5.22 -37.62 8.71
C GLY A 307 -5.44 -37.23 10.18
N SER A 308 -4.61 -36.31 10.67
CA SER A 308 -4.66 -35.81 12.06
C SER A 308 -5.61 -34.61 12.25
N GLY A 309 -6.38 -34.23 11.24
CA GLY A 309 -7.31 -33.12 11.29
C GLY A 309 -8.53 -33.34 10.40
N TYR A 310 -9.04 -32.24 9.84
CA TYR A 310 -10.25 -32.20 9.04
C TYR A 310 -10.01 -31.42 7.76
N ARG A 311 -10.68 -31.86 6.69
CA ARG A 311 -10.78 -31.14 5.43
C ARG A 311 -12.19 -30.60 5.29
N ALA A 312 -12.31 -29.28 5.22
CA ALA A 312 -13.57 -28.59 5.01
C ALA A 312 -13.60 -27.95 3.63
N GLN A 313 -14.73 -28.05 2.91
CA GLN A 313 -14.96 -27.32 1.67
C GLN A 313 -15.92 -26.16 1.92
N ILE A 314 -15.49 -24.95 1.59
CA ILE A 314 -16.25 -23.72 1.78
C ILE A 314 -16.54 -23.12 0.41
N ALA A 315 -17.81 -22.94 0.06
CA ALA A 315 -18.21 -22.29 -1.19
C ALA A 315 -18.63 -20.83 -0.96
N SER A 316 -18.34 -19.97 -1.92
CA SER A 316 -18.76 -18.56 -1.95
C SER A 316 -18.73 -18.03 -3.39
N HIS A 317 -19.53 -17.01 -3.70
CA HIS A 317 -19.51 -16.36 -5.02
C HIS A 317 -18.22 -15.54 -5.26
N SER A 318 -17.52 -15.16 -4.19
CA SER A 318 -16.24 -14.43 -4.25
C SER A 318 -15.26 -14.91 -3.18
N THR A 319 -14.00 -14.50 -3.29
CA THR A 319 -12.92 -14.82 -2.34
C THR A 319 -12.97 -13.97 -1.07
N THR A 320 -13.72 -12.86 -1.05
CA THR A 320 -13.79 -11.94 0.09
C THR A 320 -14.33 -12.58 1.38
N PRO A 321 -15.47 -13.32 1.35
CA PRO A 321 -15.93 -14.07 2.52
C PRO A 321 -14.93 -15.12 3.00
N MET A 322 -14.15 -15.73 2.10
CA MET A 322 -13.15 -16.73 2.48
C MET A 322 -12.00 -16.09 3.28
N ALA A 323 -11.50 -14.93 2.85
CA ALA A 323 -10.49 -14.19 3.62
C ALA A 323 -10.98 -13.79 5.03
N ALA A 324 -12.24 -13.36 5.12
CA ALA A 324 -12.88 -13.03 6.39
C ALA A 324 -13.07 -14.25 7.31
N LEU A 325 -13.35 -15.44 6.73
CA LEU A 325 -13.38 -16.70 7.47
C LEU A 325 -12.01 -17.03 8.07
N ILE A 326 -10.93 -16.94 7.30
CA ILE A 326 -9.57 -17.19 7.83
C ILE A 326 -9.24 -16.23 8.97
N ALA A 327 -9.61 -14.95 8.84
CA ALA A 327 -9.41 -13.99 9.91
C ALA A 327 -10.19 -14.35 11.18
N SER A 328 -11.41 -14.86 11.03
CA SER A 328 -12.26 -15.29 12.15
C SER A 328 -11.73 -16.55 12.82
N LEU A 329 -11.28 -17.54 12.04
CA LEU A 329 -10.66 -18.76 12.56
C LEU A 329 -9.44 -18.46 13.43
N ARG A 330 -8.54 -17.61 12.95
CA ARG A 330 -7.33 -17.21 13.69
C ARG A 330 -7.63 -16.47 14.99
N ARG A 331 -8.65 -15.61 14.98
CA ARG A 331 -9.08 -14.88 16.17
C ARG A 331 -9.87 -15.74 17.16
N SER A 332 -10.43 -16.87 16.70
CA SER A 332 -11.22 -17.75 17.56
C SER A 332 -10.36 -18.56 18.52
N TYR A 333 -9.12 -18.88 18.13
CA TYR A 333 -8.23 -19.82 18.82
C TYR A 333 -8.87 -21.18 19.16
N ARG A 334 -9.98 -21.54 18.49
CA ARG A 334 -10.77 -22.75 18.77
C ARG A 334 -10.23 -24.03 18.16
N PHE A 335 -9.31 -23.94 17.22
CA PHE A 335 -8.76 -25.08 16.49
C PHE A 335 -7.25 -25.14 16.69
N ARG A 336 -6.69 -26.35 16.72
CA ARG A 336 -5.24 -26.60 16.83
C ARG A 336 -4.43 -26.15 15.59
N GLY A 337 -5.08 -25.51 14.63
CA GLY A 337 -4.48 -24.85 13.48
C GLY A 337 -5.46 -24.77 12.32
N GLU A 338 -5.20 -23.85 11.40
CA GLU A 338 -5.93 -23.72 10.15
C GLU A 338 -4.97 -23.45 8.99
N ARG A 339 -5.26 -24.03 7.82
CA ARG A 339 -4.45 -23.83 6.62
C ARG A 339 -5.30 -23.97 5.38
N VAL A 340 -5.22 -23.02 4.46
CA VAL A 340 -5.83 -23.16 3.13
C VAL A 340 -5.02 -24.20 2.34
N LEU A 341 -5.71 -25.28 1.95
CA LEU A 341 -5.15 -26.38 1.17
C LEU A 341 -5.40 -26.20 -0.33
N GLY A 342 -6.35 -25.36 -0.72
CA GLY A 342 -6.57 -25.05 -2.12
C GLY A 342 -7.74 -24.12 -2.33
N ILE A 343 -7.83 -23.58 -3.54
CA ILE A 343 -8.97 -22.82 -4.01
C ILE A 343 -9.25 -23.20 -5.47
N SER A 344 -10.51 -23.42 -5.81
CA SER A 344 -10.94 -23.81 -7.15
C SER A 344 -12.18 -23.03 -7.58
N ARG A 345 -12.42 -22.99 -8.89
CA ARG A 345 -13.66 -22.42 -9.45
C ARG A 345 -14.79 -23.43 -9.32
N ALA A 346 -15.93 -22.97 -8.82
CA ALA A 346 -17.16 -23.73 -8.85
C ALA A 346 -17.79 -23.67 -10.26
N ALA A 347 -18.66 -24.64 -10.58
CA ALA A 347 -19.33 -24.72 -11.87
C ALA A 347 -20.25 -23.51 -12.17
N ASP A 348 -20.75 -22.85 -11.12
CA ASP A 348 -21.58 -21.65 -11.19
C ASP A 348 -20.77 -20.34 -11.34
N GLY A 349 -19.45 -20.43 -11.54
CA GLY A 349 -18.55 -19.28 -11.61
C GLY A 349 -18.10 -18.75 -10.24
N GLY A 350 -18.60 -19.32 -9.14
CA GLY A 350 -18.14 -19.04 -7.78
C GLY A 350 -16.80 -19.70 -7.46
N TRP A 351 -16.51 -19.81 -6.17
CA TRP A 351 -15.27 -20.32 -5.61
C TRP A 351 -15.54 -21.38 -4.56
N VAL A 352 -14.68 -22.39 -4.51
CA VAL A 352 -14.59 -23.36 -3.42
C VAL A 352 -13.20 -23.29 -2.82
N MET A 353 -13.13 -23.07 -1.50
CA MET A 353 -11.91 -23.14 -0.72
C MET A 353 -11.86 -24.47 0.02
N THR A 354 -10.75 -25.18 -0.14
CA THR A 354 -10.42 -26.36 0.66
C THR A 354 -9.57 -25.93 1.85
N LEU A 355 -10.08 -26.12 3.06
CA LEU A 355 -9.45 -25.72 4.31
C LEU A 355 -9.08 -26.95 5.12
N GLY A 356 -7.82 -27.02 5.55
CA GLY A 356 -7.34 -27.94 6.58
C GLY A 356 -7.56 -27.30 7.95
N ILE A 357 -8.25 -28.02 8.83
CA ILE A 357 -8.58 -27.58 10.19
C ILE A 357 -8.04 -28.61 11.17
N GLY A 358 -7.35 -28.18 12.22
CA GLY A 358 -6.95 -29.03 13.33
C GLY A 358 -8.12 -29.39 14.25
N ASP A 359 -7.87 -30.30 15.20
CA ASP A 359 -8.87 -30.65 16.21
C ASP A 359 -9.29 -29.45 17.08
N LEU A 360 -10.43 -29.56 17.77
CA LEU A 360 -10.87 -28.54 18.71
C LEU A 360 -9.84 -28.36 19.81
N TRP A 361 -9.64 -27.11 20.18
CA TRP A 361 -8.72 -26.68 21.22
C TRP A 361 -9.53 -26.01 22.33
N PHE A 362 -10.02 -26.84 23.26
CA PHE A 362 -10.89 -26.38 24.35
C PHE A 362 -10.14 -25.50 25.38
N ASP A 363 -8.85 -25.77 25.60
CA ASP A 363 -7.95 -25.03 26.50
C ASP A 363 -6.70 -24.57 25.73
N SER A 364 -6.82 -23.50 24.93
CA SER A 364 -5.70 -23.02 24.11
C SER A 364 -4.80 -22.06 24.90
N PRO A 365 -3.56 -22.44 25.26
CA PRO A 365 -2.60 -21.50 25.87
C PRO A 365 -2.24 -20.32 24.96
N ALA A 366 -2.50 -20.43 23.64
CA ALA A 366 -2.30 -19.36 22.68
C ALA A 366 -3.48 -18.36 22.62
N ASN A 367 -4.64 -18.69 23.20
CA ASN A 367 -5.77 -17.79 23.27
C ASN A 367 -5.50 -16.73 24.37
N PRO A 368 -5.39 -15.42 24.05
CA PRO A 368 -5.26 -14.36 25.04
C PRO A 368 -6.53 -14.16 25.87
N HIS A 369 -7.58 -14.92 25.60
CA HIS A 369 -8.87 -14.92 26.28
C HIS A 369 -9.23 -16.31 26.84
N ASP A 370 -8.27 -17.24 26.94
CA ASP A 370 -8.51 -18.50 27.65
C ASP A 370 -8.62 -18.19 29.14
N PRO A 371 -9.78 -18.49 29.75
CA PRO A 371 -10.02 -18.18 31.15
C PRO A 371 -9.26 -19.08 32.11
N THR A 372 -8.57 -20.12 31.63
CA THR A 372 -7.66 -20.96 32.40
C THR A 372 -6.21 -20.49 32.30
N ARG A 373 -5.88 -19.60 31.35
CA ARG A 373 -4.51 -19.12 31.11
C ARG A 373 -3.92 -18.41 32.32
N ALA A 374 -4.67 -17.49 32.93
CA ALA A 374 -4.20 -16.78 34.11
C ALA A 374 -3.97 -17.75 35.28
N ALA A 375 -4.79 -18.80 35.40
CA ALA A 375 -4.56 -19.85 36.38
C ALA A 375 -3.30 -20.66 36.06
N TRP A 376 -3.10 -21.07 34.80
CA TRP A 376 -1.88 -21.75 34.34
C TRP A 376 -0.61 -20.96 34.61
N GLU A 377 -0.60 -19.67 34.29
CA GLU A 377 0.54 -18.76 34.51
C GLU A 377 0.80 -18.52 36.02
N ALA A 378 -0.22 -18.70 36.87
CA ALA A 378 -0.12 -18.54 38.31
C ALA A 378 0.33 -19.80 39.07
N LEU A 379 0.36 -20.98 38.44
CA LEU A 379 0.66 -22.22 39.16
C LEU A 379 2.12 -22.26 39.64
N PRO A 380 2.36 -22.51 40.94
CA PRO A 380 3.71 -22.70 41.45
C PRO A 380 4.29 -24.03 40.95
N ALA A 381 5.62 -24.12 40.94
CA ALA A 381 6.33 -25.34 40.59
C ALA A 381 5.86 -26.52 41.47
N GLY A 382 5.56 -27.66 40.85
CA GLY A 382 5.06 -28.86 41.54
C GLY A 382 3.54 -29.01 41.57
N VAL A 383 2.78 -28.03 41.07
CA VAL A 383 1.31 -28.12 40.92
C VAL A 383 0.94 -28.28 39.45
N LYS A 384 0.06 -29.24 39.15
CA LYS A 384 -0.44 -29.52 37.80
C LYS A 384 -1.93 -29.28 37.73
N LEU A 385 -2.38 -28.51 36.73
CA LEU A 385 -3.79 -28.47 36.32
C LEU A 385 -4.06 -29.64 35.38
N VAL A 386 -4.92 -30.56 35.79
CA VAL A 386 -5.19 -31.83 35.10
C VAL A 386 -6.61 -31.95 34.56
N GLY A 387 -7.49 -31.01 34.89
CA GLY A 387 -8.86 -31.00 34.40
C GLY A 387 -9.51 -29.64 34.57
N VAL A 388 -10.43 -29.32 33.66
CA VAL A 388 -11.24 -28.11 33.70
C VAL A 388 -12.69 -28.51 33.40
N GLN A 389 -13.62 -28.07 34.22
CA GLN A 389 -15.06 -28.28 34.05
C GLN A 389 -15.82 -26.96 34.20
N GLY A 390 -16.96 -26.81 33.51
CA GLY A 390 -17.77 -25.58 33.55
C GLY A 390 -17.59 -24.69 32.31
N GLY A 391 -17.96 -23.41 32.42
CA GLY A 391 -17.89 -22.47 31.30
C GLY A 391 -17.92 -21.01 31.75
N ALA A 392 -17.39 -20.11 30.90
CA ALA A 392 -17.12 -18.70 31.22
C ALA A 392 -18.30 -17.94 31.88
N ALA A 393 -19.56 -18.31 31.57
CA ALA A 393 -20.75 -17.68 32.16
C ALA A 393 -21.12 -18.15 33.58
N ARG A 394 -20.67 -19.35 34.00
CA ARG A 394 -21.01 -19.96 35.30
C ARG A 394 -19.81 -20.14 36.23
N GLY A 395 -18.62 -19.77 35.75
CA GLY A 395 -17.34 -20.08 36.39
C GLY A 395 -16.81 -21.46 36.00
N LEU A 396 -15.55 -21.69 36.30
CA LEU A 396 -14.77 -22.88 35.96
C LEU A 396 -14.36 -23.61 37.23
N GLU A 397 -14.32 -24.92 37.17
CA GLU A 397 -13.75 -25.81 38.18
C GLU A 397 -12.45 -26.38 37.63
N LEU A 398 -11.36 -26.06 38.31
CA LEU A 398 -9.99 -26.45 37.98
C LEU A 398 -9.58 -27.61 38.88
N THR A 399 -9.18 -28.73 38.29
CA THR A 399 -8.64 -29.87 39.03
C THR A 399 -7.13 -29.74 39.11
N LEU A 400 -6.61 -29.44 40.31
CA LEU A 400 -5.19 -29.32 40.60
C LEU A 400 -4.66 -30.58 41.28
N VAL A 401 -3.42 -30.95 40.98
CA VAL A 401 -2.72 -32.08 41.60
C VAL A 401 -1.34 -31.63 42.08
N ALA A 402 -0.98 -31.97 43.32
CA ALA A 402 0.32 -31.70 43.91
C ALA A 402 0.73 -32.77 44.93
N ASP A 403 2.00 -32.82 45.31
CA ASP A 403 2.54 -33.75 46.32
C ASP A 403 2.07 -33.43 47.76
N ARG A 404 1.79 -32.15 48.03
CA ARG A 404 1.47 -31.62 49.36
C ARG A 404 0.36 -30.57 49.32
N GLN A 405 -0.44 -30.51 50.39
CA GLN A 405 -1.55 -29.56 50.52
C GLN A 405 -1.08 -28.10 50.47
N SER A 406 0.09 -27.80 51.04
CA SER A 406 0.66 -26.44 51.01
C SER A 406 0.86 -25.92 49.58
N ALA A 407 1.21 -26.79 48.63
CA ALA A 407 1.37 -26.40 47.23
C ALA A 407 0.02 -26.07 46.57
N ILE A 408 -1.06 -26.78 46.92
CA ILE A 408 -2.43 -26.43 46.51
C ILE A 408 -2.82 -25.08 47.09
N ASP A 409 -2.55 -24.83 48.37
CA ASP A 409 -2.91 -23.56 49.03
C ASP A 409 -2.15 -22.37 48.43
N ASP A 410 -0.87 -22.56 48.06
CA ASP A 410 -0.07 -21.59 47.33
C ASP A 410 -0.63 -21.33 45.92
N ALA A 411 -1.02 -22.38 45.20
CA ALA A 411 -1.64 -22.26 43.90
C ALA A 411 -2.97 -21.49 43.96
N VAL A 412 -3.84 -21.80 44.93
CA VAL A 412 -5.12 -21.08 45.12
C VAL A 412 -4.86 -19.60 45.39
N ARG A 413 -3.88 -19.25 46.23
CA ARG A 413 -3.50 -17.85 46.49
C ARG A 413 -2.95 -17.15 45.26
N ALA A 414 -2.10 -17.82 44.49
CA ALA A 414 -1.53 -17.26 43.27
C ALA A 414 -2.60 -17.02 42.20
N ILE A 415 -3.55 -17.96 42.02
CA ILE A 415 -4.70 -17.82 41.13
C ILE A 415 -5.61 -16.67 41.60
N ALA A 416 -5.88 -16.57 42.90
CA ALA A 416 -6.67 -15.46 43.47
C ALA A 416 -6.03 -14.08 43.28
N GLY A 417 -4.69 -14.01 43.16
CA GLY A 417 -3.96 -12.78 42.86
C GLY A 417 -4.08 -12.32 41.40
N GLN A 418 -4.62 -13.13 40.50
CA GLN A 418 -4.73 -12.78 39.09
C GLN A 418 -5.87 -11.79 38.84
N ALA A 419 -5.57 -10.70 38.12
CA ALA A 419 -6.55 -9.67 37.77
C ALA A 419 -7.71 -10.19 36.89
N ALA A 420 -7.56 -11.38 36.30
CA ALA A 420 -8.54 -12.04 35.45
C ALA A 420 -9.77 -12.59 36.21
N TYR A 421 -9.63 -12.89 37.51
CA TYR A 421 -10.69 -13.54 38.29
C TYR A 421 -11.33 -12.56 39.29
N GLU A 422 -12.66 -12.64 39.43
CA GLU A 422 -13.41 -11.93 40.47
C GLU A 422 -13.71 -12.78 41.69
N ALA A 423 -13.72 -14.11 41.53
CA ALA A 423 -13.89 -15.05 42.64
C ALA A 423 -13.00 -16.28 42.41
N VAL A 424 -12.34 -16.71 43.48
CA VAL A 424 -11.55 -17.95 43.53
C VAL A 424 -11.85 -18.64 44.86
N SER A 425 -12.20 -19.92 44.82
CA SER A 425 -12.53 -20.69 46.03
C SER A 425 -12.14 -22.15 45.87
N LEU A 426 -11.43 -22.70 46.85
CA LEU A 426 -11.19 -24.14 46.95
C LEU A 426 -12.50 -24.84 47.32
N LYS A 427 -13.02 -25.71 46.45
CA LYS A 427 -14.25 -26.48 46.69
C LYS A 427 -13.99 -27.77 47.43
N SER A 428 -12.93 -28.47 47.07
CA SER A 428 -12.51 -29.70 47.72
C SER A 428 -11.01 -29.90 47.59
N SER A 429 -10.42 -30.60 48.57
CA SER A 429 -9.06 -31.11 48.50
C SER A 429 -9.03 -32.46 49.18
N ILE A 430 -8.60 -33.49 48.47
CA ILE A 430 -8.54 -34.86 48.96
C ILE A 430 -7.15 -35.44 48.70
N ARG A 431 -6.62 -36.20 49.66
CA ARG A 431 -5.42 -37.01 49.42
C ARG A 431 -5.84 -38.30 48.70
N SER A 432 -5.30 -38.50 47.52
CA SER A 432 -5.49 -39.72 46.74
C SER A 432 -4.82 -40.92 47.40
N SER A 433 -5.23 -42.13 47.01
CA SER A 433 -4.64 -43.39 47.49
C SER A 433 -3.16 -43.56 47.13
N VAL A 434 -2.66 -42.80 46.16
CA VAL A 434 -1.26 -42.81 45.70
C VAL A 434 -0.40 -41.71 46.35
N GLY A 435 -0.96 -40.98 47.31
CA GLY A 435 -0.23 -40.00 48.12
C GLY A 435 -0.34 -38.55 47.64
N ASP A 436 -0.72 -38.31 46.38
CA ASP A 436 -0.94 -36.97 45.83
C ASP A 436 -2.19 -36.31 46.40
N VAL A 437 -2.18 -34.99 46.51
CA VAL A 437 -3.35 -34.17 46.82
C VAL A 437 -4.02 -33.75 45.52
N VAL A 438 -5.32 -34.05 45.39
CA VAL A 438 -6.17 -33.63 44.28
C VAL A 438 -7.18 -32.63 44.80
N ALA A 439 -7.22 -31.44 44.20
CA ALA A 439 -8.06 -30.34 44.63
C ALA A 439 -8.94 -29.82 43.49
N ILE A 440 -10.17 -29.44 43.80
CA ILE A 440 -11.08 -28.76 42.88
C ILE A 440 -11.16 -27.30 43.29
N VAL A 441 -10.69 -26.40 42.44
CA VAL A 441 -10.67 -24.95 42.65
C VAL A 441 -11.67 -24.30 41.70
N TYR A 442 -12.66 -23.61 42.24
CA TYR A 442 -13.58 -22.81 41.44
C TYR A 442 -13.01 -21.42 41.18
N VAL A 443 -13.09 -20.97 39.93
CA VAL A 443 -12.74 -19.61 39.51
C VAL A 443 -13.88 -18.99 38.71
N ARG A 444 -14.12 -17.69 38.91
CA ARG A 444 -15.08 -16.90 38.13
C ARG A 444 -14.35 -15.71 37.54
N GLU A 445 -14.48 -15.55 36.22
CA GLU A 445 -13.88 -14.42 35.51
C GLU A 445 -14.55 -13.11 35.89
N ARG A 446 -13.75 -12.05 35.98
CA ARG A 446 -14.27 -10.70 36.14
C ARG A 446 -14.94 -10.25 34.83
N PRO A 447 -16.20 -9.75 34.87
CA PRO A 447 -16.86 -9.22 33.69
C PRO A 447 -16.04 -8.06 33.11
N ARG A 448 -15.78 -8.10 31.79
CA ARG A 448 -15.16 -6.97 31.11
C ARG A 448 -16.15 -5.81 31.03
N ARG A 449 -15.69 -4.62 31.42
CA ARG A 449 -16.41 -3.36 31.19
C ARG A 449 -16.25 -2.89 29.76
#